data_AF-A0A8X7C301-F1
#
_entry.id   AF-A0A8X7C301-F1
#
_cell.length_a   1.000
_cell.length_b   1.000
_cell.length_c   1.000
_cell.angle_alpha   90.00
_cell.angle_beta   90.00
_cell.angle_gamma   90.00
#
_symmetry.space_group_name_H-M   'P 1'
#
loop_
_entity.id
_entity.type
_entity.pdbx_description
1 polymer ?
#
loop_
_entity_poly.entity_id
_entity_poly.type
_entity_poly.pdbx_seq_one_letter_code
_entity_poly.pdbx_strand_id
1 'polypeptide(L)'
;MNLPTSPLFSEKFESLIVFDSIFVSLFDKPPPIENSLNEMWLMTVHISRGVQWNLFKNLTKLAELDLYQTEITTLGNEFQNNISPALTTLFMVETKTTRLGKDVFANLKSLSTLHIRSSTLKILKRSMFAKPAALKILNFGKYFFPLAV
;
A
#
# COMPACT_ATOMS: atom_id res chain seq x y z
N MET A 1 18.39 0.33 -8.36
CA MET A 1 17.80 -0.22 -9.60
C MET A 1 16.31 0.10 -9.66
N ASN A 2 15.62 -0.20 -10.76
CA ASN A 2 14.14 -0.24 -10.85
C ASN A 2 13.73 -1.66 -11.26
N LEU A 3 12.56 -2.16 -10.82
CA LEU A 3 12.04 -3.44 -11.33
C LEU A 3 11.57 -3.26 -12.77
N PRO A 4 12.07 -4.08 -13.72
CA PRO A 4 11.61 -4.04 -15.10
C PRO A 4 10.24 -4.73 -15.20
N THR A 5 9.20 -3.98 -15.52
CA THR A 5 7.82 -4.51 -15.46
C THR A 5 7.44 -5.44 -16.61
N SER A 6 7.83 -5.13 -17.84
CA SER A 6 7.47 -5.95 -19.02
C SER A 6 7.91 -7.43 -18.95
N PRO A 7 9.11 -7.80 -18.46
CA PRO A 7 9.49 -9.21 -18.39
C PRO A 7 8.93 -9.96 -17.17
N LEU A 8 8.47 -9.25 -16.13
CA LEU A 8 8.12 -9.87 -14.85
C LEU A 8 6.61 -10.06 -14.67
N PHE A 9 5.81 -9.07 -15.08
CA PHE A 9 4.38 -9.01 -14.76
C PHE A 9 3.55 -9.62 -15.88
N SER A 10 3.41 -10.95 -15.82
CA SER A 10 2.52 -11.73 -16.69
C SER A 10 1.19 -12.06 -15.99
N GLU A 11 0.27 -12.70 -16.71
CA GLU A 11 -0.99 -13.22 -16.15
C GLU A 11 -0.79 -14.28 -15.05
N LYS A 12 0.41 -14.87 -14.93
CA LYS A 12 0.76 -15.86 -13.90
C LYS A 12 1.53 -15.29 -12.71
N PHE A 13 1.92 -14.01 -12.78
CA PHE A 13 2.72 -13.38 -11.74
C PHE A 13 1.78 -12.73 -10.71
N GLU A 14 1.57 -13.41 -9.59
CA GLU A 14 0.55 -13.03 -8.59
C GLU A 14 1.11 -12.34 -7.35
N SER A 15 2.34 -12.67 -6.95
CA SER A 15 2.95 -12.12 -5.73
C SER A 15 4.31 -11.48 -6.02
N LEU A 16 4.52 -10.25 -5.56
CA LEU A 16 5.81 -9.56 -5.55
C LEU A 16 6.26 -9.42 -4.10
N ILE A 17 7.33 -10.13 -3.74
CA ILE A 17 7.89 -10.07 -2.40
C ILE A 17 9.33 -9.56 -2.51
N VAL A 18 9.62 -8.46 -1.83
CA VAL A 18 10.92 -7.78 -1.89
C VAL A 18 11.40 -7.54 -0.46
N PHE A 19 12.62 -8.00 -0.17
CA PHE A 19 13.27 -7.81 1.13
C PHE A 19 14.57 -7.02 0.99
N ASP A 20 14.88 -6.21 2.01
CA ASP A 20 16.21 -5.65 2.28
C ASP A 20 16.90 -5.07 1.03
N SER A 21 16.19 -4.20 0.32
CA SER A 21 16.58 -3.75 -1.01
C SER A 21 16.51 -2.24 -1.20
N ILE A 22 17.32 -1.73 -2.14
CA ILE A 22 17.38 -0.32 -2.50
C ILE A 22 16.99 -0.12 -3.97
N PHE A 23 15.96 0.68 -4.19
CA PHE A 23 15.45 1.07 -5.49
C PHE A 23 15.59 2.56 -5.72
N VAL A 24 15.77 2.98 -6.98
CA VAL A 24 15.62 4.39 -7.34
C VAL A 24 14.13 4.71 -7.46
N SER A 25 13.38 3.86 -8.18
CA SER A 25 11.92 3.74 -8.20
C SER A 25 11.58 2.25 -8.12
N LEU A 26 10.44 1.88 -7.52
CA LEU A 26 10.01 0.48 -7.47
C LEU A 26 9.87 -0.12 -8.88
N PHE A 27 9.12 0.56 -9.76
CA PHE A 27 8.92 0.16 -11.16
C PHE A 27 9.60 1.14 -12.13
N ASP A 28 10.00 0.63 -13.29
CA ASP A 28 10.50 1.44 -14.41
C ASP A 28 9.37 2.18 -15.15
N LYS A 29 8.21 1.54 -15.26
CA LYS A 29 6.94 2.04 -15.82
C LYS A 29 5.77 1.30 -15.17
N PRO A 30 4.51 1.73 -15.34
CA PRO A 30 3.38 0.98 -14.82
C PRO A 30 3.35 -0.46 -15.36
N PRO A 31 3.08 -1.48 -14.53
CA PRO A 31 2.91 -2.86 -15.00
C PRO A 31 1.87 -2.98 -16.12
N PRO A 32 1.96 -3.99 -17.02
CA PRO A 32 0.97 -4.21 -18.08
C PRO A 32 -0.44 -4.35 -17.51
N ILE A 33 -1.48 -3.95 -18.23
CA ILE A 33 -2.86 -3.91 -17.68
C ILE A 33 -3.42 -5.31 -17.41
N GLU A 34 -2.92 -6.29 -18.15
CA GLU A 34 -3.22 -7.72 -18.07
C GLU A 34 -2.54 -8.43 -16.90
N ASN A 35 -1.70 -7.73 -16.11
CA ASN A 35 -1.05 -8.33 -14.96
C ASN A 35 -2.06 -8.99 -13.99
N SER A 36 -1.58 -9.99 -13.24
CA SER A 36 -2.37 -10.68 -12.22
C SER A 36 -1.85 -10.46 -10.81
N LEU A 37 -1.07 -9.40 -10.59
CA LEU A 37 -0.48 -9.14 -9.28
C LEU A 37 -1.60 -8.89 -8.26
N ASN A 38 -1.68 -9.79 -7.29
CA ASN A 38 -2.67 -9.81 -6.23
C ASN A 38 -2.05 -9.39 -4.88
N GLU A 39 -0.77 -9.70 -4.70
CA GLU A 39 -0.08 -9.51 -3.43
C GLU A 39 1.25 -8.80 -3.64
N MET A 40 1.52 -7.79 -2.81
CA MET A 40 2.80 -7.09 -2.83
C MET A 40 3.30 -6.83 -1.41
N TRP A 41 4.47 -7.37 -1.10
CA TRP A 41 5.14 -7.20 0.18
C TRP A 41 6.48 -6.51 -0.02
N LEU A 42 6.64 -5.32 0.55
CA LEU A 42 7.88 -4.53 0.53
C LEU A 42 8.42 -4.41 1.94
N MET A 43 9.39 -5.26 2.25
CA MET A 43 9.95 -5.47 3.57
C MET A 43 11.34 -4.84 3.65
N THR A 44 11.48 -3.78 4.44
CA THR A 44 12.76 -3.07 4.58
C THR A 44 13.28 -2.57 3.22
N VAL A 45 12.40 -1.92 2.44
CA VAL A 45 12.74 -1.42 1.11
C VAL A 45 12.93 0.09 1.15
N HIS A 46 14.09 0.56 0.68
CA HIS A 46 14.35 1.98 0.47
C HIS A 46 14.14 2.36 -0.99
N ILE A 47 13.27 3.33 -1.26
CA ILE A 47 13.01 3.86 -2.61
C ILE A 47 13.47 5.31 -2.65
N SER A 48 14.60 5.58 -3.31
CA SER A 48 15.27 6.88 -3.24
C SER A 48 14.44 8.05 -3.78
N ARG A 49 13.52 7.81 -4.72
CA ARG A 49 12.58 8.83 -5.23
C ARG A 49 11.23 8.85 -4.48
N GLY A 50 11.09 8.03 -3.45
CA GLY A 50 9.82 7.76 -2.78
C GLY A 50 8.91 6.84 -3.61
N VAL A 51 7.84 6.37 -3.00
CA VAL A 51 6.81 5.57 -3.68
C VAL A 51 6.04 6.46 -4.65
N GLN A 52 6.19 6.21 -5.94
CA GLN A 52 5.47 6.89 -7.02
C GLN A 52 4.17 6.12 -7.30
N TRP A 53 3.09 6.49 -6.61
CA TRP A 53 1.82 5.75 -6.64
C TRP A 53 1.21 5.70 -8.04
N ASN A 54 1.48 6.67 -8.90
CA ASN A 54 1.06 6.63 -10.31
C ASN A 54 1.54 5.38 -11.08
N LEU A 55 2.61 4.71 -10.63
CA LEU A 55 3.08 3.46 -11.22
C LEU A 55 2.21 2.24 -10.83
N PHE A 56 1.32 2.37 -9.86
CA PHE A 56 0.43 1.31 -9.37
C PHE A 56 -0.92 1.28 -10.11
N LYS A 57 -1.20 2.26 -10.98
CA LYS A 57 -2.53 2.46 -11.60
C LYS A 57 -3.10 1.25 -12.35
N ASN A 58 -2.24 0.34 -12.83
CA ASN A 58 -2.63 -0.86 -13.57
C ASN A 58 -2.75 -2.11 -12.68
N LEU A 59 -2.37 -2.03 -11.40
CA LEU A 59 -2.44 -3.12 -10.43
C LEU A 59 -3.87 -3.32 -9.92
N THR A 60 -4.85 -3.40 -10.83
CA THR A 60 -6.29 -3.40 -10.53
C THR A 60 -6.76 -4.64 -9.76
N LYS A 61 -5.95 -5.70 -9.74
CA LYS A 61 -6.20 -6.95 -8.99
C LYS A 61 -5.50 -7.01 -7.63
N LEU A 62 -4.67 -6.03 -7.29
CA LEU A 62 -3.95 -6.01 -6.01
C LEU A 62 -4.96 -6.01 -4.86
N ALA A 63 -5.01 -7.10 -4.09
CA ALA A 63 -5.86 -7.26 -2.93
C ALA A 63 -5.08 -7.05 -1.62
N GLU A 64 -3.79 -7.34 -1.61
CA GLU A 64 -2.95 -7.26 -0.41
C GLU A 64 -1.69 -6.42 -0.66
N LEU A 65 -1.49 -5.42 0.19
CA LEU A 65 -0.30 -4.57 0.19
C LEU A 65 0.28 -4.50 1.59
N ASP A 66 1.48 -5.04 1.75
CA ASP A 66 2.26 -4.96 2.98
C ASP A 66 3.49 -4.09 2.78
N LEU A 67 3.58 -3.05 3.59
CA LEU A 67 4.63 -2.05 3.59
C LEU A 67 5.24 -2.03 4.98
N TYR A 68 6.25 -2.88 5.16
CA TYR A 68 7.01 -2.97 6.40
C TYR A 68 8.34 -2.24 6.23
N GLN A 69 8.62 -1.27 7.11
CA GLN A 69 9.86 -0.49 7.09
C GLN A 69 10.19 0.10 5.70
N THR A 70 9.15 0.45 4.94
CA THR A 70 9.25 1.14 3.64
C THR A 70 8.86 2.60 3.81
N GLU A 71 9.76 3.54 3.52
CA GLU A 71 9.56 4.95 3.85
C GLU A 71 8.43 5.61 3.05
N ILE A 72 7.31 5.88 3.72
CA ILE A 72 6.12 6.55 3.19
C ILE A 72 5.72 7.64 4.19
N THR A 73 6.26 8.84 4.01
CA THR A 73 6.04 9.95 4.96
C THR A 73 4.62 10.52 4.89
N THR A 74 3.98 10.47 3.73
CA THR A 74 2.62 11.00 3.50
C THR A 74 1.85 10.08 2.57
N LEU A 75 0.58 9.81 2.90
CA LEU A 75 -0.36 9.10 2.04
C LEU A 75 -1.49 10.07 1.67
N GLY A 76 -1.67 10.36 0.39
CA GLY A 76 -2.56 11.42 -0.08
C GLY A 76 -3.26 11.11 -1.40
N ASN A 77 -3.60 12.15 -2.16
CA ASN A 77 -4.39 12.02 -3.40
C ASN A 77 -3.72 11.11 -4.44
N GLU A 78 -2.39 11.11 -4.52
CA GLU A 78 -1.67 10.25 -5.46
C GLU A 78 -1.89 8.76 -5.16
N PHE A 79 -1.82 8.37 -3.88
CA PHE A 79 -2.18 7.02 -3.45
C PHE A 79 -3.65 6.73 -3.77
N GLN A 80 -4.55 7.60 -3.31
CA GLN A 80 -6.00 7.43 -3.46
C GLN A 80 -6.44 7.23 -4.93
N ASN A 81 -5.77 7.91 -5.86
CA ASN A 81 -6.12 7.88 -7.28
C ASN A 81 -5.54 6.70 -8.05
N ASN A 82 -4.53 6.01 -7.51
CA ASN A 82 -3.78 4.99 -8.25
C ASN A 82 -3.72 3.63 -7.55
N ILE A 83 -4.10 3.54 -6.28
CA ILE A 83 -4.21 2.26 -5.58
C ILE A 83 -5.44 1.49 -6.05
N SER A 84 -5.31 0.16 -6.08
CA SER A 84 -6.40 -0.74 -6.43
C SER A 84 -7.63 -0.55 -5.54
N PRO A 85 -8.84 -0.32 -6.10
CA PRO A 85 -10.07 -0.34 -5.31
C PRO A 85 -10.44 -1.75 -4.83
N ALA A 86 -9.80 -2.80 -5.37
CA ALA A 86 -9.97 -4.19 -4.92
C ALA A 86 -9.19 -4.52 -3.65
N LEU A 87 -8.36 -3.59 -3.14
CA LEU A 87 -7.56 -3.82 -1.94
C LEU A 87 -8.44 -4.21 -0.75
N THR A 88 -8.15 -5.36 -0.17
CA THR A 88 -8.86 -5.93 0.99
C THR A 88 -8.05 -5.80 2.27
N THR A 89 -6.72 -5.74 2.14
CA THR A 89 -5.76 -5.70 3.24
C THR A 89 -4.65 -4.70 2.95
N LEU A 90 -4.44 -3.78 3.89
CA LEU A 90 -3.34 -2.81 3.86
C LEU A 90 -2.59 -2.81 5.19
N PHE A 91 -1.33 -3.22 5.15
CA PHE A 91 -0.39 -3.08 6.25
C PHE A 91 0.61 -1.97 5.94
N MET A 92 0.71 -1.01 6.83
CA MET A 92 1.70 0.07 6.81
C MET A 92 2.37 0.12 8.17
N VAL A 93 3.48 -0.59 8.29
CA VAL A 93 4.16 -0.81 9.57
C VAL A 93 5.53 -0.16 9.52
N GLU A 94 5.77 0.79 10.43
CA GLU A 94 7.05 1.52 10.50
C GLU A 94 7.42 2.30 9.22
N THR A 95 6.41 2.71 8.46
CA THR A 95 6.57 3.46 7.21
C THR A 95 6.94 4.94 7.42
N LYS A 96 7.13 5.40 8.67
CA LYS A 96 7.34 6.82 9.04
C LYS A 96 6.20 7.76 8.58
N THR A 97 4.99 7.24 8.36
CA THR A 97 3.84 8.04 7.91
C THR A 97 3.41 9.04 8.97
N THR A 98 3.47 10.34 8.67
CA THR A 98 3.09 11.43 9.59
C THR A 98 1.77 12.09 9.19
N ARG A 99 1.37 11.97 7.93
CA ARG A 99 0.20 12.66 7.35
C ARG A 99 -0.63 11.74 6.47
N LEU A 100 -1.95 11.79 6.67
CA LEU A 100 -2.95 11.15 5.83
C LEU A 100 -3.85 12.21 5.19
N GLY A 101 -4.12 12.06 3.89
CA GLY A 101 -5.05 12.89 3.15
C GLY A 101 -6.50 12.74 3.63
N LYS A 102 -7.33 13.74 3.34
CA LYS A 102 -8.72 13.86 3.83
C LYS A 102 -9.60 12.64 3.51
N ASP A 103 -9.40 12.05 2.32
CA ASP A 103 -10.22 11.00 1.72
C ASP A 103 -9.36 9.81 1.25
N VAL A 104 -8.19 9.61 1.89
CA VAL A 104 -7.12 8.73 1.38
C VAL A 104 -7.53 7.26 1.20
N PHE A 105 -8.53 6.77 1.94
CA PHE A 105 -9.07 5.40 1.82
C PHE A 105 -10.52 5.39 1.28
N ALA A 106 -11.03 6.51 0.79
CA ALA A 106 -12.45 6.65 0.44
C ALA A 106 -12.88 5.76 -0.74
N ASN A 107 -11.94 5.42 -1.64
CA ASN A 107 -12.17 4.55 -2.80
C ASN A 107 -12.04 3.06 -2.47
N LEU A 108 -11.48 2.71 -1.30
CA LEU A 108 -11.19 1.34 -0.90
C LEU A 108 -12.43 0.68 -0.26
N LYS A 109 -13.47 0.47 -1.08
CA LYS A 109 -14.76 -0.08 -0.62
C LYS A 109 -14.66 -1.52 -0.14
N SER A 110 -13.67 -2.27 -0.62
CA SER A 110 -13.42 -3.66 -0.24
C SER A 110 -12.46 -3.82 0.94
N LEU A 111 -11.88 -2.71 1.45
CA LEU A 111 -10.88 -2.78 2.50
C LEU A 111 -11.50 -3.28 3.80
N SER A 112 -11.07 -4.46 4.21
CA SER A 112 -11.54 -5.16 5.39
C SER A 112 -10.56 -5.05 6.56
N THR A 113 -9.26 -4.97 6.25
CA THR A 113 -8.19 -4.89 7.24
C THR A 113 -7.28 -3.71 6.93
N LEU A 114 -7.21 -2.77 7.88
CA LEU A 114 -6.28 -1.65 7.83
C LEU A 114 -5.42 -1.62 9.08
N HIS A 115 -4.12 -1.76 8.88
CA HIS A 115 -3.11 -1.64 9.91
C HIS A 115 -2.15 -0.51 9.57
N ILE A 116 -2.18 0.57 10.36
CA ILE A 116 -1.22 1.67 10.21
C ILE A 116 -0.49 1.88 11.53
N ARG A 117 0.75 1.40 11.59
CA ARG A 117 1.65 1.59 12.73
C ARG A 117 2.66 2.68 12.40
N SER A 118 2.44 3.86 12.98
CA SER A 118 3.37 4.98 12.94
C SER A 118 3.48 5.62 14.32
N SER A 119 4.70 5.98 14.71
CA SER A 119 4.99 6.62 16.00
C SER A 119 4.45 8.04 16.12
N THR A 120 4.05 8.67 15.00
CA THR A 120 3.70 10.09 14.92
C THR A 120 2.26 10.36 14.50
N LEU A 121 1.59 9.37 13.93
CA LEU A 121 0.24 9.52 13.41
C LEU A 121 -0.78 9.45 14.57
N LYS A 122 -1.54 10.54 14.77
CA LYS A 122 -2.43 10.70 15.94
C LYS A 122 -3.91 10.83 15.59
N ILE A 123 -4.24 11.16 14.34
CA ILE A 123 -5.59 11.55 13.94
C ILE A 123 -6.06 10.70 12.77
N LEU A 124 -7.24 10.11 12.94
CA LEU A 124 -8.08 9.59 11.86
C LEU A 124 -9.40 10.35 11.84
N LYS A 125 -9.94 10.59 10.64
CA LYS A 125 -11.25 11.21 10.44
C LYS A 125 -12.16 10.24 9.72
N ARG A 126 -13.45 10.20 10.09
CA ARG A 126 -14.44 9.34 9.41
C ARG A 126 -14.51 9.58 7.89
N SER A 127 -14.25 10.81 7.44
CA SER A 127 -14.21 11.19 6.02
C SER A 127 -13.15 10.44 5.22
N MET A 128 -12.09 9.96 5.86
CA MET A 128 -10.99 9.27 5.20
C MET A 128 -11.41 7.93 4.60
N PHE A 129 -12.54 7.38 5.01
CA PHE A 129 -12.99 6.04 4.68
C PHE A 129 -14.24 6.05 3.81
N ALA A 130 -14.45 4.95 3.08
CA ALA A 130 -15.65 4.72 2.30
C ALA A 130 -16.95 4.80 3.14
N LYS A 131 -18.06 5.05 2.45
CA LYS A 131 -19.42 5.10 3.02
C LYS A 131 -20.34 4.13 2.27
N PRO A 132 -20.77 3.01 2.89
CA PRO A 132 -20.25 2.45 4.15
C PRO A 132 -18.78 1.98 4.00
N ALA A 133 -18.08 1.82 5.12
CA ALA A 133 -16.75 1.19 5.12
C ALA A 133 -16.94 -0.31 5.37
N ALA A 134 -16.17 -1.16 4.69
CA ALA A 134 -16.18 -2.61 4.87
C ALA A 134 -15.18 -3.11 5.93
N LEU A 135 -14.56 -2.19 6.68
CA LEU A 135 -13.52 -2.50 7.66
C LEU A 135 -14.08 -3.41 8.76
N LYS A 136 -13.42 -4.56 8.94
CA LYS A 136 -13.58 -5.48 10.05
C LYS A 136 -12.50 -5.26 11.11
N ILE A 137 -11.29 -4.92 10.66
CA ILE A 137 -10.13 -4.67 11.51
C ILE A 137 -9.55 -3.31 11.15
N LEU A 138 -9.50 -2.42 12.15
CA LEU A 138 -8.80 -1.14 12.07
C LEU A 138 -7.89 -1.04 13.29
N ASN A 139 -6.59 -1.10 13.05
CA ASN A 139 -5.60 -0.85 14.09
C ASN A 139 -4.65 0.26 13.63
N PHE A 140 -4.52 1.24 14.52
CA PHE A 140 -3.92 2.52 14.28
C PHE A 140 -3.21 3.01 15.53
N GLY A 141 -1.99 3.51 15.38
CA GLY A 141 -1.25 4.17 16.44
C GLY A 141 0.14 3.57 16.67
N LYS A 142 0.70 3.86 17.86
CA LYS A 142 2.10 3.56 18.20
C LYS A 142 2.30 2.15 18.78
N TYR A 143 1.29 1.57 19.41
CA TYR A 143 1.43 0.34 20.20
C TYR A 143 0.64 -0.82 19.59
N PHE A 144 1.27 -1.99 19.62
CA PHE A 144 0.78 -3.26 19.12
C PHE A 144 -0.14 -3.91 20.16
N PHE A 145 -1.32 -4.37 19.73
CA PHE A 145 -1.99 -5.49 20.39
C PHE A 145 -1.91 -6.66 19.40
N PRO A 146 -1.23 -7.77 19.71
CA PRO A 146 -1.44 -8.98 18.96
C PRO A 146 -2.90 -9.38 19.17
N LEU A 147 -3.66 -9.57 18.09
CA LEU A 147 -4.78 -10.49 18.16
C LEU A 147 -4.14 -11.86 18.40
N ALA A 148 -4.18 -12.31 19.65
CA ALA A 148 -3.99 -13.72 19.96
C ALA A 148 -5.09 -14.48 19.20
N VAL A 149 -4.66 -15.36 18.30
CA VAL A 149 -5.50 -16.45 17.78
C VAL A 149 -5.58 -17.51 18.87
#